data_AF-A0AAY4F081-F1
#
_entry.id   AF-A0AAY4F081-F1
#
_cell.length_a   1.000
_cell.length_b   1.000
_cell.length_c   1.000
_cell.angle_alpha   90.00
_cell.angle_beta   90.00
_cell.angle_gamma   90.00
#
_symmetry.space_group_name_H-M   'P 1'
#
loop_
_entity.id
_entity.type
_entity.pdbx_description
1 polymer ?
#
loop_
_entity_poly.entity_id
_entity_poly.type
_entity_poly.pdbx_seq_one_letter_code
_entity_poly.pdbx_strand_id
1 'polypeptide(L)'
;MIYAPGCVRTMAGLRLCFVVILGLAVLMDCSDAHSLPDITDPQFISDCVQTHNQYRSATNPFASNMLYMTWDDALAVTAQAWARFCIRKHNIYLREAKRVHPTFPSVGENLWFGYPPSHFSVELAMKNWVNDELKYYNYGPNACSTVCGHYTQAVWADSYKVGCAVQICPNGVEGFSTKESALFVCNYAPAGNLNGARPYEEGKPCSSCGGGRCENNLCRDPVRDKLIAYNWSPDWDPEKRRCGAFCKAVLVLRPLALMLIFLSAYTVKIYYPDMFAYE
;
A
#
# COMPACT_ATOMS: atom_id res chain seq x y z
N MET A 1 -3.09 -78.63 10.57
CA MET A 1 -3.58 -77.39 9.93
C MET A 1 -4.96 -77.10 10.51
N ILE A 2 -5.01 -76.60 11.75
CA ILE A 2 -5.21 -75.19 12.15
C ILE A 2 -6.59 -74.64 11.74
N TYR A 3 -7.50 -74.71 12.72
CA TYR A 3 -8.65 -73.87 13.10
C TYR A 3 -9.78 -73.51 12.10
N ALA A 4 -10.99 -73.95 12.45
CA ALA A 4 -12.24 -73.19 12.37
C ALA A 4 -12.62 -72.72 13.81
N PRO A 5 -13.69 -71.94 14.13
CA PRO A 5 -14.73 -71.30 13.29
C PRO A 5 -15.12 -69.84 13.70
N GLY A 6 -15.96 -69.17 12.89
CA GLY A 6 -17.08 -68.32 13.36
C GLY A 6 -16.93 -66.80 13.56
N CYS A 7 -17.90 -66.07 13.00
CA CYS A 7 -18.77 -65.05 13.65
C CYS A 7 -18.75 -63.56 13.19
N VAL A 8 -19.98 -63.09 12.91
CA VAL A 8 -20.61 -61.74 13.04
C VAL A 8 -20.54 -60.71 11.89
N ARG A 9 -21.76 -60.28 11.52
CA ARG A 9 -22.19 -59.16 10.67
C ARG A 9 -21.71 -57.80 11.22
N THR A 10 -21.45 -56.84 10.34
CA THR A 10 -22.23 -55.58 10.16
C THR A 10 -21.37 -54.47 9.60
N MET A 11 -21.89 -53.80 8.56
CA MET A 11 -22.03 -52.35 8.41
C MET A 11 -21.85 -51.93 6.94
N ALA A 12 -22.96 -51.97 6.22
CA ALA A 12 -23.27 -50.93 5.25
C ALA A 12 -23.31 -49.59 6.01
N GLY A 13 -22.71 -48.54 5.46
CA GLY A 13 -22.82 -47.19 6.03
C GLY A 13 -21.50 -46.52 6.41
N LEU A 14 -20.44 -46.63 5.59
CA LEU A 14 -19.29 -45.73 5.74
C LEU A 14 -18.47 -45.58 4.45
N ARG A 15 -19.13 -45.49 3.28
CA ARG A 15 -18.44 -45.30 1.99
C ARG A 15 -18.87 -44.06 1.20
N LEU A 16 -19.75 -43.22 1.76
CA LEU A 16 -20.22 -42.00 1.08
C LEU A 16 -19.70 -40.66 1.63
N CYS A 17 -18.93 -40.63 2.73
CA CYS A 17 -18.47 -39.36 3.32
C CYS A 17 -17.00 -39.01 3.12
N PHE A 18 -16.17 -39.88 2.55
CA PHE A 18 -14.73 -39.61 2.38
C PHE A 18 -14.32 -39.03 1.02
N VAL A 19 -15.23 -38.99 0.04
CA VAL A 19 -14.89 -38.52 -1.33
C VAL A 19 -15.22 -37.04 -1.55
N VAL A 20 -15.94 -36.38 -0.64
CA VAL A 20 -16.28 -34.94 -0.74
C VAL A 20 -15.30 -34.03 0.02
N ILE A 21 -14.48 -34.58 0.92
CA ILE A 21 -13.54 -33.77 1.74
C ILE A 21 -12.12 -33.75 1.14
N LEU A 22 -11.78 -34.66 0.23
CA LEU A 22 -10.49 -34.68 -0.49
C LEU A 22 -10.44 -33.84 -1.78
N GLY A 23 -11.41 -32.94 -1.97
CA GLY A 23 -11.41 -31.94 -3.05
C GLY A 23 -11.01 -30.52 -2.60
N LEU A 24 -10.62 -30.32 -1.34
CA LEU A 24 -10.45 -28.99 -0.73
C LEU A 24 -9.06 -28.69 -0.15
N ALA A 25 -8.03 -29.44 -0.55
CA ALA A 25 -6.66 -29.10 -0.20
C ALA A 25 -5.71 -29.39 -1.36
N VAL A 26 -5.95 -28.76 -2.51
CA VAL A 26 -4.81 -28.32 -3.32
C VAL A 26 -4.19 -27.20 -2.50
N LEU A 27 -3.31 -27.58 -1.57
CA LEU A 27 -2.27 -26.70 -1.10
C LEU A 27 -1.50 -26.32 -2.36
N MET A 28 -1.87 -25.20 -2.97
CA MET A 28 -0.89 -24.40 -3.68
C MET A 28 0.19 -24.15 -2.64
N ASP A 29 1.30 -24.87 -2.75
CA ASP A 29 2.58 -24.30 -2.35
C ASP A 29 2.66 -22.97 -3.10
N CYS A 30 2.24 -21.90 -2.44
CA CYS A 30 2.69 -20.57 -2.79
C CYS A 30 4.20 -20.64 -2.59
N SER A 31 4.92 -20.91 -3.68
CA SER A 31 6.32 -20.50 -3.80
C SER A 31 6.38 -19.07 -3.24
N ASP A 32 7.35 -18.79 -2.36
CA ASP A 32 7.61 -17.46 -1.81
C ASP A 32 7.82 -16.46 -2.96
N ALA A 33 6.71 -15.97 -3.52
CA ALA A 33 6.67 -14.81 -4.37
C ALA A 33 7.04 -13.69 -3.41
N HIS A 34 8.19 -13.07 -3.65
CA HIS A 34 8.66 -11.94 -2.88
C HIS A 34 7.56 -10.87 -2.88
N SER A 35 6.76 -10.86 -1.82
CA SER A 35 5.58 -10.00 -1.73
C SER A 35 6.08 -8.62 -1.32
N LEU A 36 5.70 -7.62 -2.12
CA LEU A 36 5.96 -6.24 -1.74
C LEU A 36 5.04 -5.84 -0.58
N PRO A 37 5.47 -4.94 0.31
CA PRO A 37 4.67 -4.55 1.47
C PRO A 37 3.34 -3.90 1.08
N ASP A 38 2.30 -4.17 1.85
CA ASP A 38 1.00 -3.50 1.73
C ASP A 38 1.04 -2.09 2.37
N ILE A 39 0.15 -1.21 1.92
CA ILE A 39 0.06 0.17 2.46
C ILE A 39 -0.31 0.22 3.95
N THR A 40 -0.84 -0.87 4.51
CA THR A 40 -1.17 -1.02 5.94
C THR A 40 -0.06 -1.70 6.75
N ASP A 41 1.03 -2.14 6.11
CA ASP A 41 2.15 -2.77 6.79
C ASP A 41 2.87 -1.78 7.72
N PRO A 42 2.95 -2.05 9.05
CA PRO A 42 3.52 -1.10 10.00
C PRO A 42 5.01 -0.81 9.76
N GLN A 43 5.78 -1.78 9.26
CA GLN A 43 7.21 -1.58 9.00
C GLN A 43 7.39 -0.69 7.77
N PHE A 44 6.63 -0.92 6.71
CA PHE A 44 6.65 -0.08 5.51
C PHE A 44 6.24 1.36 5.79
N ILE A 45 5.17 1.57 6.57
CA ILE A 45 4.75 2.91 7.02
C ILE A 45 5.89 3.58 7.80
N SER A 46 6.47 2.84 8.75
CA SER A 46 7.58 3.31 9.57
C SER A 46 8.79 3.69 8.71
N ASP A 47 9.22 2.84 7.78
CA ASP A 47 10.36 3.10 6.90
C ASP A 47 10.13 4.36 6.06
N CYS A 48 8.93 4.49 5.47
CA CYS A 48 8.56 5.66 4.70
C CYS A 48 8.66 6.94 5.55
N VAL A 49 8.00 7.00 6.72
CA VAL A 49 8.01 8.19 7.57
C VAL A 49 9.39 8.48 8.14
N GLN A 50 10.12 7.47 8.61
CA GLN A 50 11.43 7.64 9.23
C GLN A 50 12.46 8.11 8.20
N THR A 51 12.55 7.47 7.04
CA THR A 51 13.54 7.86 6.02
C THR A 51 13.28 9.28 5.50
N HIS A 52 12.02 9.66 5.29
CA HIS A 52 11.69 11.05 4.93
C HIS A 52 12.16 12.03 6.01
N ASN A 53 11.82 11.79 7.27
CA ASN A 53 12.19 12.68 8.36
C ASN A 53 13.71 12.73 8.61
N GLN A 54 14.44 11.63 8.39
CA GLN A 54 15.91 11.62 8.42
C GLN A 54 16.48 12.63 7.42
N TYR A 55 16.06 12.58 6.15
CA TYR A 55 16.51 13.53 5.13
C TYR A 55 16.07 14.97 5.43
N ARG A 56 14.85 15.17 5.92
CA ARG A 56 14.32 16.49 6.30
C ARG A 56 15.09 17.11 7.47
N SER A 57 15.55 16.30 8.43
CA SER A 57 16.31 16.78 9.59
C SER A 57 17.77 17.14 9.28
N ALA A 58 18.28 16.68 8.13
CA ALA A 58 19.68 16.72 7.75
C ALA A 58 19.95 17.57 6.49
N THR A 59 19.05 18.51 6.17
CA THR A 59 19.25 19.38 5.00
C THR A 59 20.48 20.27 5.16
N ASN A 60 21.12 20.58 4.03
CA ASN A 60 22.19 21.56 3.96
C ASN A 60 21.91 22.57 2.82
N PRO A 61 21.67 23.86 3.12
CA PRO A 61 21.70 24.46 4.46
C PRO A 61 20.57 23.95 5.37
N PHE A 62 20.71 24.20 6.67
CA PHE A 62 19.67 23.85 7.64
C PHE A 62 18.39 24.63 7.38
N ALA A 63 17.25 23.97 7.59
CA ALA A 63 15.93 24.56 7.43
C ALA A 63 15.40 25.11 8.75
N SER A 64 14.92 26.36 8.76
CA SER A 64 14.30 26.98 9.93
C SER A 64 12.85 26.57 10.18
N ASN A 65 12.15 26.14 9.12
CA ASN A 65 10.70 25.92 9.09
C ASN A 65 10.29 24.47 8.71
N MET A 66 11.21 23.51 8.73
CA MET A 66 10.94 22.14 8.27
C MET A 66 9.91 21.43 9.15
N LEU A 67 8.72 21.15 8.61
CA LEU A 67 7.69 20.43 9.35
C LEU A 67 8.04 18.94 9.50
N TYR A 68 7.70 18.36 10.64
CA TYR A 68 7.75 16.90 10.79
C TYR A 68 6.69 16.24 9.91
N MET A 69 7.09 15.20 9.20
CA MET A 69 6.23 14.46 8.29
C MET A 69 5.59 13.26 8.99
N THR A 70 4.30 13.06 8.79
CA THR A 70 3.54 11.91 9.33
C THR A 70 2.80 11.18 8.22
N TRP A 71 2.44 9.93 8.49
CA TRP A 71 1.67 9.13 7.55
C TRP A 71 0.24 9.68 7.38
N ASP A 72 -0.31 9.52 6.17
CA ASP A 72 -1.71 9.75 5.85
C ASP A 72 -2.24 8.62 4.97
N ASP A 73 -3.22 7.88 5.50
CA ASP A 73 -3.78 6.71 4.83
C ASP A 73 -4.49 7.06 3.51
N ALA A 74 -5.10 8.24 3.41
CA ALA A 74 -5.78 8.64 2.17
C ALA A 74 -4.78 8.94 1.05
N LEU A 75 -3.61 9.50 1.37
CA LEU A 75 -2.51 9.63 0.41
C LEU A 75 -1.97 8.26 -0.03
N ALA A 76 -1.85 7.30 0.88
CA ALA A 76 -1.38 5.96 0.56
C ALA A 76 -2.35 5.20 -0.35
N VAL A 77 -3.66 5.31 -0.09
CA VAL A 77 -4.71 4.77 -0.97
C VAL A 77 -4.65 5.40 -2.36
N THR A 78 -4.46 6.72 -2.45
CA THR A 78 -4.30 7.42 -3.74
C THR A 78 -3.04 6.95 -4.48
N ALA A 79 -1.91 6.82 -3.78
CA ALA A 79 -0.66 6.30 -4.35
C ALA A 79 -0.83 4.86 -4.86
N GLN A 80 -1.50 3.99 -4.10
CA GLN A 80 -1.77 2.60 -4.49
C GLN A 80 -2.66 2.53 -5.74
N ALA A 81 -3.73 3.32 -5.78
CA ALA A 81 -4.61 3.40 -6.94
C ALA A 81 -3.86 3.85 -8.20
N TRP A 82 -2.92 4.80 -8.08
CA TRP A 82 -2.12 5.27 -9.20
C TRP A 82 -1.06 4.26 -9.64
N ALA A 83 -0.37 3.62 -8.68
CA ALA A 83 0.67 2.63 -8.96
C ALA A 83 0.15 1.44 -9.80
N ARG A 84 -1.13 1.08 -9.65
CA ARG A 84 -1.82 0.01 -10.43
C ARG A 84 -1.87 0.25 -11.93
N PHE A 85 -1.71 1.50 -12.39
CA PHE A 85 -1.64 1.77 -13.83
C PHE A 85 -0.32 1.30 -14.44
N CYS A 86 0.74 1.12 -13.65
CA CYS A 86 2.05 0.69 -14.13
C CYS A 86 2.60 1.57 -15.26
N ILE A 87 2.49 2.90 -15.10
CA ILE A 87 2.95 3.88 -16.08
C ILE A 87 3.96 4.85 -15.47
N ARG A 88 5.00 5.22 -16.23
CA ARG A 88 5.97 6.25 -15.84
C ARG A 88 5.43 7.66 -16.10
N LYS A 89 4.30 8.00 -15.49
CA LYS A 89 3.65 9.31 -15.59
C LYS A 89 3.05 9.70 -14.24
N HIS A 90 3.05 11.01 -13.97
CA HIS A 90 2.39 11.55 -12.79
C HIS A 90 0.87 11.42 -12.88
N ASN A 91 0.26 11.30 -11.70
CA ASN A 91 -1.19 11.27 -11.56
C ASN A 91 -1.82 12.55 -12.13
N ILE A 92 -2.72 12.37 -13.10
CA ILE A 92 -3.36 13.50 -13.80
C ILE A 92 -4.34 14.26 -12.90
N TYR A 93 -4.74 13.67 -11.77
CA TYR A 93 -5.71 14.23 -10.82
C TYR A 93 -5.07 14.98 -9.65
N LEU A 94 -3.73 15.16 -9.62
CA LEU A 94 -2.99 15.74 -8.47
C LEU A 94 -3.48 17.14 -8.03
N ARG A 95 -4.16 17.87 -8.90
CA ARG A 95 -4.70 19.22 -8.66
C ARG A 95 -6.23 19.26 -8.57
N GLU A 96 -6.88 18.10 -8.53
CA GLU A 96 -8.33 17.99 -8.46
C GLU A 96 -8.77 17.70 -7.01
N ALA A 97 -9.20 18.77 -6.34
CA ALA A 97 -9.71 18.71 -4.97
C ALA A 97 -10.83 17.65 -4.85
N LYS A 98 -10.83 16.91 -3.74
CA LYS A 98 -11.77 15.80 -3.47
C LYS A 98 -11.69 14.62 -4.44
N ARG A 99 -10.73 14.60 -5.39
CA ARG A 99 -10.46 13.44 -6.27
C ARG A 99 -9.09 12.82 -6.02
N VAL A 100 -8.13 13.60 -5.55
CA VAL A 100 -6.81 13.09 -5.12
C VAL A 100 -6.71 12.84 -3.62
N HIS A 101 -7.49 13.58 -2.82
CA HIS A 101 -7.51 13.48 -1.36
C HIS A 101 -8.83 14.06 -0.81
N PRO A 102 -9.39 13.56 0.32
CA PRO A 102 -10.65 14.05 0.88
C PRO A 102 -10.59 15.49 1.42
N THR A 103 -9.45 15.90 2.00
CA THR A 103 -9.26 17.23 2.62
C THR A 103 -8.30 18.15 1.86
N PHE A 104 -7.11 17.68 1.50
CA PHE A 104 -6.14 18.46 0.73
C PHE A 104 -6.60 18.71 -0.72
N PRO A 105 -6.57 19.97 -1.20
CA PRO A 105 -7.03 20.32 -2.54
C PRO A 105 -6.04 19.94 -3.64
N SER A 106 -4.77 19.73 -3.29
CA SER A 106 -3.70 19.31 -4.19
C SER A 106 -2.67 18.47 -3.46
N VAL A 107 -2.06 17.54 -4.19
CA VAL A 107 -1.09 16.57 -3.66
C VAL A 107 0.16 16.58 -4.56
N GLY A 108 1.35 16.54 -3.95
CA GLY A 108 2.62 16.33 -4.64
C GLY A 108 2.88 14.85 -4.85
N GLU A 109 3.79 14.47 -5.76
CA GLU A 109 4.03 13.07 -6.08
C GLU A 109 5.47 12.80 -6.48
N ASN A 110 6.05 11.73 -5.92
CA ASN A 110 7.31 11.15 -6.37
C ASN A 110 7.08 9.73 -6.90
N LEU A 111 7.83 9.36 -7.95
CA LEU A 111 7.77 8.07 -8.62
C LEU A 111 9.17 7.44 -8.62
N TRP A 112 9.26 6.19 -8.20
CA TRP A 112 10.46 5.36 -8.35
C TRP A 112 10.06 4.07 -9.04
N PHE A 113 10.92 3.57 -9.91
CA PHE A 113 10.67 2.33 -10.64
C PHE A 113 11.99 1.59 -10.86
N GLY A 114 11.94 0.27 -10.79
CA GLY A 114 13.13 -0.57 -10.91
C GLY A 114 12.78 -2.02 -11.22
N TYR A 115 13.73 -2.74 -11.83
CA TYR A 115 13.63 -4.18 -12.08
C TYR A 115 14.90 -4.90 -11.58
N PRO A 116 14.79 -6.16 -11.11
CA PRO A 116 13.53 -6.85 -10.74
C PRO A 116 12.83 -6.20 -9.52
N PRO A 117 11.56 -6.54 -9.24
CA PRO A 117 10.84 -5.97 -8.08
C PRO A 117 11.54 -6.20 -6.73
N SER A 118 12.28 -7.30 -6.60
CA SER A 118 13.05 -7.64 -5.39
C SER A 118 14.20 -6.67 -5.07
N HIS A 119 14.55 -5.76 -5.97
CA HIS A 119 15.50 -4.69 -5.69
C HIS A 119 14.86 -3.51 -4.96
N PHE A 120 13.53 -3.46 -4.85
CA PHE A 120 12.86 -2.38 -4.17
C PHE A 120 13.15 -2.39 -2.66
N SER A 121 13.54 -1.24 -2.15
CA SER A 121 13.37 -0.88 -0.74
C SER A 121 13.05 0.60 -0.65
N VAL A 122 12.39 1.01 0.44
CA VAL A 122 12.11 2.43 0.71
C VAL A 122 13.41 3.22 0.77
N GLU A 123 14.44 2.68 1.43
CA GLU A 123 15.76 3.31 1.54
C GLU A 123 16.41 3.54 0.16
N LEU A 124 16.34 2.56 -0.75
CA LEU A 124 16.90 2.70 -2.08
C LEU A 124 16.16 3.76 -2.91
N ALA A 125 14.83 3.76 -2.86
CA ALA A 125 14.02 4.75 -3.56
C ALA A 125 14.29 6.17 -3.04
N MET A 126 14.38 6.34 -1.71
CA MET A 126 14.68 7.61 -1.07
C MET A 126 16.12 8.08 -1.35
N LYS A 127 17.10 7.17 -1.34
CA LYS A 127 18.47 7.48 -1.75
C LYS A 127 18.52 8.01 -3.19
N ASN A 128 17.76 7.39 -4.10
CA ASN A 128 17.69 7.85 -5.47
C ASN A 128 17.02 9.22 -5.61
N TRP A 129 15.88 9.43 -4.94
CA TRP A 129 15.20 10.72 -4.95
C TRP A 129 15.98 11.85 -4.28
N VAL A 130 16.72 11.55 -3.21
CA VAL A 130 17.38 12.58 -2.39
C VAL A 130 18.86 12.68 -2.70
N ASN A 131 19.65 11.63 -2.46
CA ASN A 131 21.11 11.71 -2.58
C ASN A 131 21.55 11.85 -4.04
N ASP A 132 20.93 11.12 -4.96
CA ASP A 132 21.32 11.18 -6.37
C ASP A 132 20.88 12.49 -7.04
N GLU A 133 19.83 13.16 -6.54
CA GLU A 133 19.39 14.44 -7.10
C GLU A 133 20.03 15.65 -6.40
N LEU A 134 20.36 15.55 -5.11
CA LEU A 134 20.96 16.64 -4.34
C LEU A 134 22.26 17.15 -4.97
N LYS A 135 23.06 16.28 -5.59
CA LYS A 135 24.27 16.68 -6.33
C LYS A 135 24.02 17.62 -7.52
N TYR A 136 22.77 17.73 -7.99
CA TYR A 136 22.37 18.56 -9.12
C TYR A 136 21.60 19.82 -8.72
N TYR A 137 21.24 19.96 -7.44
CA TYR A 137 20.48 21.08 -6.91
C TYR A 137 21.38 22.04 -6.13
N ASN A 138 21.29 23.33 -6.44
CA ASN A 138 21.96 24.39 -5.69
C ASN A 138 20.93 25.29 -5.00
N TYR A 139 20.93 25.28 -3.67
CA TYR A 139 19.95 26.00 -2.84
C TYR A 139 20.04 27.52 -2.99
N GLY A 140 21.26 28.09 -3.04
CA GLY A 140 21.49 29.53 -3.13
C GLY A 140 20.76 30.19 -4.31
N PRO A 141 21.09 29.84 -5.56
CA PRO A 141 20.41 30.34 -6.75
C PRO A 141 19.05 29.67 -7.01
N ASN A 142 18.63 28.70 -6.19
CA ASN A 142 17.45 27.85 -6.45
C ASN A 142 17.48 27.22 -7.86
N ALA A 143 18.63 26.65 -8.22
CA ALA A 143 18.88 26.13 -9.56
C ALA A 143 19.05 24.61 -9.55
N CYS A 144 18.43 23.96 -10.54
CA CYS A 144 18.61 22.54 -10.81
C CYS A 144 19.28 22.37 -12.16
N SER A 145 20.35 21.58 -12.21
CA SER A 145 21.06 21.30 -13.47
C SER A 145 20.45 20.14 -14.28
N THR A 146 19.69 19.25 -13.63
CA THR A 146 19.04 18.10 -14.27
C THR A 146 17.63 17.84 -13.69
N VAL A 147 17.42 16.73 -12.98
CA VAL A 147 16.20 16.40 -12.25
C VAL A 147 16.49 16.60 -10.76
N CYS A 148 15.69 17.45 -10.12
CA CYS A 148 15.78 17.71 -8.68
C CYS A 148 14.41 17.70 -7.99
N GLY A 149 13.35 17.41 -8.75
CA GLY A 149 11.97 17.52 -8.28
C GLY A 149 11.62 16.51 -7.20
N HIS A 150 12.25 15.33 -7.22
CA HIS A 150 12.02 14.32 -6.19
C HIS A 150 12.70 14.74 -4.89
N TYR A 151 13.93 15.26 -4.97
CA TYR A 151 14.65 15.83 -3.84
C TYR A 151 13.84 16.97 -3.22
N THR A 152 13.48 17.99 -4.01
CA THR A 152 12.81 19.19 -3.47
C THR A 152 11.46 18.85 -2.86
N GLN A 153 10.72 17.87 -3.39
CA GLN A 153 9.46 17.41 -2.78
C GLN A 153 9.70 16.67 -1.46
N ALA A 154 10.68 15.77 -1.39
CA ALA A 154 10.97 15.01 -0.17
C ALA A 154 11.35 15.93 1.01
N VAL A 155 12.08 17.01 0.72
CA VAL A 155 12.48 18.03 1.70
C VAL A 155 11.63 19.31 1.64
N TRP A 156 10.41 19.24 1.10
CA TRP A 156 9.52 20.40 1.06
C TRP A 156 8.99 20.72 2.47
N ALA A 157 9.37 21.86 3.04
CA ALA A 157 9.08 22.23 4.43
C ALA A 157 7.60 22.11 4.76
N ASP A 158 6.73 22.65 3.90
CA ASP A 158 5.29 22.67 4.14
C ASP A 158 4.60 21.32 3.94
N SER A 159 5.21 20.36 3.24
CA SER A 159 4.63 19.03 3.06
C SER A 159 4.82 18.20 4.33
N TYR A 160 3.76 18.00 5.10
CA TYR A 160 3.80 17.35 6.41
C TYR A 160 3.04 16.02 6.48
N LYS A 161 2.30 15.65 5.43
CA LYS A 161 1.69 14.33 5.27
C LYS A 161 2.32 13.61 4.09
N VAL A 162 2.54 12.31 4.25
CA VAL A 162 2.98 11.41 3.18
C VAL A 162 2.20 10.11 3.22
N GLY A 163 1.87 9.57 2.07
CA GLY A 163 1.36 8.21 1.93
C GLY A 163 1.94 7.58 0.68
N CYS A 164 2.42 6.36 0.79
CA CYS A 164 3.14 5.68 -0.27
C CYS A 164 2.55 4.30 -0.57
N ALA A 165 2.84 3.78 -1.75
CA ALA A 165 2.48 2.44 -2.15
C ALA A 165 3.49 1.91 -3.16
N VAL A 166 3.68 0.59 -3.18
CA VAL A 166 4.48 -0.08 -4.20
C VAL A 166 3.65 -1.13 -4.94
N GLN A 167 3.80 -1.21 -6.25
CA GLN A 167 3.07 -2.13 -7.12
C GLN A 167 4.06 -2.97 -7.94
N ILE A 168 3.88 -4.29 -7.95
CA ILE A 168 4.50 -5.15 -8.97
C ILE A 168 3.77 -4.94 -10.28
N CYS A 169 4.51 -4.63 -11.34
CA CYS A 169 4.05 -4.47 -12.70
C CYS A 169 4.55 -5.67 -13.54
N PRO A 170 3.73 -6.72 -13.75
CA PRO A 170 4.18 -7.97 -14.37
C PRO A 170 4.71 -7.78 -15.79
N ASN A 171 4.09 -6.87 -16.54
CA ASN A 171 4.46 -6.53 -17.91
C ASN A 171 5.44 -5.34 -17.98
N GLY A 172 6.05 -4.99 -16.84
CA GLY A 172 6.87 -3.82 -16.65
C GLY A 172 6.10 -2.51 -16.53
N VAL A 173 6.85 -1.42 -16.35
CA VAL A 173 6.31 -0.06 -16.25
C VAL A 173 6.37 0.60 -17.62
N GLU A 174 5.21 1.02 -18.15
CA GLU A 174 5.09 1.69 -19.43
C GLU A 174 5.99 2.94 -19.47
N GLY A 175 6.79 3.07 -20.52
CA GLY A 175 7.75 4.16 -20.66
C GLY A 175 9.05 3.98 -19.87
N PHE A 176 9.27 2.81 -19.26
CA PHE A 176 10.52 2.43 -18.59
C PHE A 176 11.06 1.06 -19.05
N SER A 177 10.32 -0.03 -18.85
CA SER A 177 10.80 -1.40 -19.08
C SER A 177 9.63 -2.33 -19.40
N THR A 178 9.87 -3.38 -20.19
CA THR A 178 8.92 -4.48 -20.44
C THR A 178 9.13 -5.68 -19.52
N LYS A 179 10.17 -5.65 -18.68
CA LYS A 179 10.44 -6.68 -17.66
C LYS A 179 9.59 -6.41 -16.42
N GLU A 180 9.22 -7.46 -15.72
CA GLU A 180 8.59 -7.33 -14.40
C GLU A 180 9.38 -6.34 -13.52
N SER A 181 8.68 -5.32 -13.03
CA SER A 181 9.27 -4.16 -12.36
C SER A 181 8.42 -3.78 -11.14
N ALA A 182 9.03 -3.13 -10.15
CA ALA A 182 8.30 -2.43 -9.10
C ALA A 182 8.10 -0.96 -9.49
N LEU A 183 6.91 -0.42 -9.18
CA LEU A 183 6.59 1.01 -9.23
C LEU A 183 6.21 1.47 -7.82
N PHE A 184 7.04 2.31 -7.22
CA PHE A 184 6.83 2.93 -5.91
C PHE A 184 6.38 4.38 -6.10
N VAL A 185 5.28 4.74 -5.46
CA VAL A 185 4.65 6.06 -5.54
C VAL A 185 4.53 6.61 -4.13
N CYS A 186 4.98 7.83 -3.90
CA CYS A 186 4.68 8.58 -2.68
C CYS A 186 3.89 9.84 -3.03
N ASN A 187 2.84 10.11 -2.28
CA ASN A 187 2.00 11.29 -2.38
C ASN A 187 2.20 12.17 -1.15
N TYR A 188 2.30 13.49 -1.35
CA TYR A 188 2.68 14.48 -0.32
C TYR A 188 1.61 15.55 -0.17
N ALA A 189 1.27 15.91 1.06
CA ALA A 189 0.31 16.98 1.31
C ALA A 189 0.76 17.96 2.41
N PRO A 190 0.49 19.28 2.22
CA PRO A 190 0.15 19.92 0.94
C PRO A 190 1.21 19.68 -0.14
N ALA A 191 0.83 19.86 -1.41
CA ALA A 191 1.73 19.70 -2.54
C ALA A 191 2.92 20.66 -2.45
N GLY A 192 4.12 20.15 -2.71
CA GLY A 192 5.34 20.95 -2.79
C GLY A 192 5.64 21.42 -4.22
N ASN A 193 6.92 21.71 -4.47
CA ASN A 193 7.47 22.07 -5.78
C ASN A 193 6.73 23.25 -6.45
N LEU A 194 6.42 24.28 -5.66
CA LEU A 194 5.85 25.52 -6.17
C LEU A 194 6.88 26.24 -7.08
N ASN A 195 6.44 26.62 -8.28
CA ASN A 195 7.31 27.24 -9.28
C ASN A 195 8.03 28.48 -8.73
N GLY A 196 9.37 28.46 -8.80
CA GLY A 196 10.23 29.56 -8.34
C GLY A 196 10.47 29.63 -6.83
N ALA A 197 9.78 28.80 -6.03
CA ALA A 197 10.00 28.72 -4.59
C ALA A 197 11.13 27.74 -4.25
N ARG A 198 11.78 27.95 -3.10
CA ARG A 198 12.73 27.01 -2.51
C ARG A 198 11.97 25.95 -1.69
N PRO A 199 12.54 24.76 -1.49
CA PRO A 199 11.87 23.71 -0.72
C PRO A 199 11.69 24.04 0.76
N TYR A 200 12.54 24.89 1.34
CA TYR A 200 12.47 25.30 2.73
C TYR A 200 13.15 26.66 2.91
N GLU A 201 12.97 27.29 4.08
CA GLU A 201 13.67 28.51 4.47
C GLU A 201 14.99 28.17 5.16
N GLU A 202 16.11 28.72 4.68
CA GLU A 202 17.40 28.58 5.34
C GLU A 202 17.41 29.29 6.69
N GLY A 203 17.95 28.63 7.71
CA GLY A 203 18.18 29.24 9.00
C GLY A 203 18.48 28.22 10.10
N LYS A 204 18.54 28.70 11.34
CA LYS A 204 18.74 27.82 12.49
C LYS A 204 17.56 26.83 12.57
N PRO A 205 17.80 25.52 12.75
CA PRO A 205 16.74 24.54 12.90
C PRO A 205 15.66 25.00 13.87
N CYS A 206 14.41 24.87 13.42
CA CYS A 206 13.21 25.22 14.18
C CYS A 206 13.04 26.71 14.56
N SER A 207 13.83 27.65 14.02
CA SER A 207 13.67 29.07 14.36
C SER A 207 12.39 29.71 13.79
N SER A 208 11.70 29.02 12.87
CA SER A 208 10.49 29.49 12.19
C SER A 208 9.32 28.49 12.31
N CYS A 209 9.22 27.73 13.40
CA CYS A 209 8.15 26.71 13.60
C CYS A 209 6.75 27.25 13.97
N GLY A 210 6.55 28.56 14.06
CA GLY A 210 5.23 29.14 14.36
C GLY A 210 4.60 28.72 15.70
N GLY A 211 5.41 28.38 16.70
CA GLY A 211 4.96 27.97 18.05
C GLY A 211 4.97 26.45 18.33
N GLY A 212 5.32 25.63 17.34
CA GLY A 212 5.51 24.19 17.51
C GLY A 212 6.75 23.82 18.35
N ARG A 213 6.83 22.57 18.80
CA ARG A 213 8.02 22.03 19.49
C ARG A 213 9.07 21.63 18.46
N CYS A 214 10.35 21.78 18.80
CA CYS A 214 11.44 21.29 17.97
C CYS A 214 11.84 19.87 18.41
N GLU A 215 11.91 18.94 17.46
CA GLU A 215 12.40 17.58 17.69
C GLU A 215 13.27 17.17 16.51
N ASN A 216 14.54 16.85 16.76
CA ASN A 216 15.50 16.45 15.73
C ASN A 216 15.50 17.38 14.50
N ASN A 217 15.61 18.71 14.72
CA ASN A 217 15.57 19.75 13.68
C ASN A 217 14.23 19.90 12.93
N LEU A 218 13.15 19.25 13.38
CA LEU A 218 11.84 19.28 12.75
C LEU A 218 10.79 19.94 13.66
N CYS A 219 9.93 20.75 13.06
CA CYS A 219 8.80 21.39 13.73
C CYS A 219 7.68 20.38 13.98
N ARG A 220 7.39 20.05 15.24
CA ARG A 220 6.29 19.20 15.70
C ARG A 220 5.09 20.03 16.14
N ASP A 221 3.90 19.57 15.80
CA ASP A 221 2.64 20.14 16.25
C ASP A 221 1.63 19.01 16.50
N PRO A 222 1.09 18.86 17.73
CA PRO A 222 0.19 17.75 18.05
C PRO A 222 -1.09 17.69 17.22
N VAL A 223 -1.58 18.83 16.72
CA VAL A 223 -2.80 18.89 15.90
C VAL A 223 -2.51 18.39 14.49
N ARG A 224 -1.43 18.89 13.89
CA ARG A 224 -0.98 18.53 12.54
C ARG A 224 -0.45 17.10 12.44
N ASP A 225 0.32 16.66 13.45
CA ASP A 225 1.00 15.37 13.48
C ASP A 225 0.01 14.21 13.78
N LYS A 226 -1.21 14.52 14.20
CA LYS A 226 -2.25 13.52 14.47
C LYS A 226 -2.53 12.68 13.21
N LEU A 227 -2.55 11.36 13.37
CA LEU A 227 -3.01 10.45 12.33
C LEU A 227 -4.54 10.52 12.22
N ILE A 228 -5.03 10.64 11.00
CA ILE A 228 -6.46 10.73 10.69
C ILE A 228 -6.83 9.49 9.89
N ALA A 229 -7.82 8.75 10.36
CA ALA A 229 -8.41 7.65 9.60
C ALA A 229 -9.43 8.22 8.61
N TYR A 230 -9.40 7.73 7.38
CA TYR A 230 -10.33 8.14 6.33
C TYR A 230 -11.11 6.93 5.81
N ASN A 231 -12.38 7.14 5.51
CA ASN A 231 -13.11 6.27 4.58
C ASN A 231 -13.02 6.90 3.19
N TRP A 232 -11.96 6.57 2.46
CA TRP A 232 -11.59 7.22 1.21
C TRP A 232 -11.12 6.20 0.18
N SER A 233 -11.49 6.43 -1.08
CA SER A 233 -10.78 5.85 -2.21
C SER A 233 -11.16 6.65 -3.47
N PRO A 234 -10.19 6.94 -4.36
CA PRO A 234 -10.45 7.71 -5.57
C PRO A 234 -11.45 7.01 -6.49
N ASP A 235 -12.21 7.80 -7.26
CA ASP A 235 -13.20 7.33 -8.22
C ASP A 235 -12.56 6.68 -9.46
N TRP A 236 -11.30 7.02 -9.74
CA TRP A 236 -10.52 6.53 -10.87
C TRP A 236 -9.66 5.29 -10.57
N ASP A 237 -9.78 4.70 -9.36
CA ASP A 237 -9.05 3.47 -8.99
C ASP A 237 -9.39 2.28 -9.92
N PRO A 238 -8.39 1.68 -10.60
CA PRO A 238 -8.59 0.52 -11.47
C PRO A 238 -9.16 -0.71 -10.74
N GLU A 239 -8.87 -0.90 -9.45
CA GLU A 239 -9.35 -2.06 -8.70
C GLU A 239 -10.86 -1.98 -8.42
N LYS A 240 -11.39 -0.78 -8.16
CA LYS A 240 -12.83 -0.56 -8.06
C LYS A 240 -13.57 -0.95 -9.34
N ARG A 241 -12.93 -0.76 -10.51
CA ARG A 241 -13.47 -1.24 -11.79
C ARG A 241 -13.36 -2.76 -11.96
N ARG A 242 -12.42 -3.42 -11.25
CA ARG A 242 -12.27 -4.88 -11.19
C ARG A 242 -13.19 -5.58 -10.19
N CYS A 243 -13.85 -4.88 -9.24
CA CYS A 243 -15.03 -5.43 -8.52
C CYS A 243 -16.25 -5.53 -9.47
N GLY A 244 -16.04 -6.15 -10.64
CA GLY A 244 -17.05 -6.60 -11.58
C GLY A 244 -17.48 -8.03 -11.28
N ALA A 245 -17.75 -8.81 -12.33
CA ALA A 245 -18.42 -10.11 -12.26
C ALA A 245 -17.94 -11.08 -11.16
N PHE A 246 -16.65 -11.11 -10.81
CA PHE A 246 -16.11 -11.97 -9.75
C PHE A 246 -16.61 -11.59 -8.34
N CYS A 247 -16.62 -10.30 -8.03
CA CYS A 247 -17.09 -9.73 -6.76
C CYS A 247 -18.61 -9.96 -6.60
N LYS A 248 -19.38 -9.75 -7.68
CA LYS A 248 -20.80 -10.10 -7.74
C LYS A 248 -21.03 -11.62 -7.62
N ALA A 249 -20.21 -12.43 -8.28
CA ALA A 249 -20.28 -13.88 -8.21
C ALA A 249 -19.99 -14.38 -6.79
N VAL A 250 -18.99 -13.85 -6.08
CA VAL A 250 -18.72 -14.21 -4.67
C VAL A 250 -19.89 -13.80 -3.77
N LEU A 251 -20.44 -12.59 -3.95
CA LEU A 251 -21.59 -12.10 -3.16
C LEU A 251 -22.88 -12.88 -3.41
N VAL A 252 -23.05 -13.50 -4.58
CA VAL A 252 -24.25 -14.29 -4.93
C VAL A 252 -24.05 -15.79 -4.68
N LEU A 253 -22.92 -16.35 -5.09
CA LEU A 253 -22.63 -17.78 -5.00
C LEU A 253 -22.35 -18.23 -3.57
N ARG A 254 -21.74 -17.40 -2.71
CA ARG A 254 -21.53 -17.79 -1.29
C ARG A 254 -22.84 -17.98 -0.53
N PRO A 255 -23.80 -17.02 -0.54
CA PRO A 255 -25.08 -17.23 0.12
C PRO A 255 -25.87 -18.40 -0.46
N LEU A 256 -25.88 -18.58 -1.79
CA LEU A 256 -26.55 -19.71 -2.44
C LEU A 256 -25.93 -21.05 -2.02
N ALA A 257 -24.60 -21.15 -1.98
CA ALA A 257 -23.92 -22.35 -1.51
C ALA A 257 -24.26 -22.66 -0.04
N LEU A 258 -24.30 -21.65 0.83
CA LEU A 258 -24.70 -21.82 2.23
C LEU A 258 -26.15 -22.29 2.33
N MET A 259 -27.08 -21.71 1.57
CA MET A 259 -28.48 -22.14 1.55
C MET A 259 -28.63 -23.60 1.10
N LEU A 260 -27.87 -24.02 0.08
CA LEU A 260 -27.86 -25.41 -0.40
C LEU A 260 -27.31 -26.38 0.65
N ILE A 261 -26.30 -25.98 1.41
CA ILE A 261 -25.76 -26.77 2.54
C ILE A 261 -26.81 -26.89 3.65
N PHE A 262 -27.52 -25.82 4.00
CA PHE A 262 -28.59 -25.89 5.00
C PHE A 262 -29.75 -26.78 4.55
N LEU A 263 -30.18 -26.66 3.28
CA LEU A 263 -31.24 -27.49 2.72
C LEU A 263 -30.85 -28.97 2.66
N SER A 264 -29.62 -29.28 2.27
CA SER A 264 -29.14 -30.66 2.25
C SER A 264 -29.04 -31.24 3.65
N ALA A 265 -28.48 -30.49 4.62
CA ALA A 265 -28.43 -30.90 6.02
C ALA A 265 -29.83 -31.11 6.62
N TYR A 266 -30.78 -30.22 6.33
CA TYR A 266 -32.17 -30.34 6.76
C TYR A 266 -32.86 -31.57 6.15
N THR A 267 -32.63 -31.83 4.86
CA THR A 267 -33.15 -33.00 4.17
C THR A 267 -32.58 -34.29 4.76
N VAL A 268 -31.27 -34.36 5.00
CA VAL A 268 -30.63 -35.52 5.64
C VAL A 268 -31.23 -35.77 7.03
N LYS A 269 -31.46 -34.71 7.83
CA LYS A 269 -32.10 -34.83 9.14
C LYS A 269 -33.52 -35.40 9.07
N ILE A 270 -34.31 -35.07 8.05
CA ILE A 270 -35.68 -35.58 7.89
C ILE A 270 -35.68 -37.07 7.50
N TYR A 271 -34.87 -37.43 6.49
CA TYR A 271 -34.91 -38.78 5.93
C TYR A 271 -34.05 -39.78 6.71
N TYR A 272 -33.09 -39.30 7.50
CA TYR A 272 -32.17 -40.11 8.30
C TYR A 272 -32.00 -39.52 9.71
N PRO A 273 -33.07 -39.53 10.54
CA PRO A 273 -33.07 -38.88 11.85
C PRO A 273 -32.01 -39.43 12.81
N ASP A 274 -31.66 -40.71 12.67
CA ASP A 274 -30.70 -41.40 13.55
C ASP A 274 -29.25 -41.31 13.08
N MET A 275 -28.97 -40.69 11.93
CA MET A 275 -27.62 -40.61 11.34
C MET A 275 -26.63 -39.78 12.17
N PHE A 276 -27.11 -38.90 13.02
CA PHE A 276 -26.29 -38.04 13.88
C PHE A 276 -26.51 -38.29 15.39
N ALA A 277 -27.22 -39.35 15.75
CA ALA A 277 -27.30 -39.80 17.12
C ALA A 277 -25.98 -40.52 17.46
N TYR A 278 -25.09 -39.82 18.17
CA TYR A 278 -23.95 -40.44 18.82
C TYR A 278 -24.48 -41.14 20.07
N GLU A 279 -24.49 -42.47 20.09
CA GLU A 279 -24.54 -43.24 21.34
C GLU A 279 -23.24 -43.09 22.14
#